data_AF-A0A0Q6YXF6-F1
#
_entry.id   AF-A0A0Q6YXF6-F1
#
_cell.length_a   1.000
_cell.length_b   1.000
_cell.length_c   1.000
_cell.angle_alpha   90.00
_cell.angle_beta   90.00
_cell.angle_gamma   90.00
#
_symmetry.space_group_name_H-M   'P 1'
#
loop_
_entity.id
_entity.type
_entity.pdbx_description
1 polymer ?
#
loop_
_entity_poly.entity_id
_entity_poly.type
_entity_poly.pdbx_seq_one_letter_code
_entity_poly.pdbx_strand_id
1 'polypeptide(L)'
;MSFNAGNVEITLTYGKPGELGRTSEPQKYSVAMQRMHSCYSFTVVPLEIGVALLKAPGLSRARIRLTDGTVVEGSVRNVQHNYFELVEDKRPA
;
A
#
# COMPACT_ATOMS: atom_id res chain seq x y z
N MET A 1 16.97 8.87 -4.55
CA MET A 1 15.79 8.11 -4.06
C MET A 1 15.29 8.77 -2.79
N SER A 2 13.98 8.95 -2.61
CA SER A 2 13.42 9.44 -1.34
C SER A 2 12.91 8.27 -0.52
N PHE A 3 13.38 8.20 0.73
CA PHE A 3 12.98 7.23 1.73
C PHE A 3 12.19 7.97 2.81
N ASN A 4 10.95 7.55 3.05
CA ASN A 4 10.10 8.12 4.10
C ASN A 4 9.68 6.99 5.03
N ALA A 5 10.13 7.07 6.29
CA ALA A 5 9.63 6.21 7.37
C ALA A 5 8.68 7.02 8.26
N GLY A 6 7.52 6.45 8.57
CA GLY A 6 6.54 7.14 9.40
C GLY A 6 5.30 6.31 9.69
N ASN A 7 4.51 6.80 10.65
CA ASN A 7 3.19 6.26 10.95
C ASN A 7 2.20 6.71 9.88
N VAL A 8 1.63 5.78 9.13
CA VAL A 8 0.64 6.05 8.09
C VAL A 8 -0.65 5.31 8.39
N GLU A 9 -1.75 5.78 7.83
CA GLU A 9 -3.00 5.01 7.81
C GLU A 9 -3.06 4.19 6.52
N ILE A 10 -3.25 2.88 6.64
CA ILE A 10 -3.35 1.95 5.52
C ILE A 10 -4.74 1.34 5.49
N THR A 11 -5.31 1.34 4.30
CA THR A 11 -6.51 0.60 3.95
C THR A 11 -6.16 -0.40 2.85
N LEU A 12 -6.45 -1.68 3.08
CA LEU A 12 -6.17 -2.76 2.14
C LEU A 12 -7.48 -3.27 1.52
N THR A 13 -7.47 -3.50 0.21
CA THR A 13 -8.61 -4.09 -0.50
C THR A 13 -8.24 -5.45 -1.05
N TYR A 14 -9.05 -6.45 -0.71
CA TYR A 14 -8.91 -7.83 -1.11
C TYR A 14 -10.01 -8.22 -2.09
N GLY A 15 -9.69 -9.03 -3.09
CA GLY A 15 -10.62 -9.48 -4.13
C GLY A 15 -10.15 -9.10 -5.53
N LYS A 16 -10.71 -9.74 -6.56
CA LYS A 16 -10.32 -9.48 -7.95
C LYS A 16 -10.80 -8.09 -8.40
N PRO A 17 -10.02 -7.39 -9.24
CA PRO A 17 -10.49 -6.15 -9.87
C PRO A 17 -11.82 -6.39 -10.62
N GLY A 18 -12.86 -5.62 -10.29
CA GLY A 18 -14.20 -5.73 -10.90
C GLY A 18 -15.21 -6.60 -10.13
N GLU A 19 -14.81 -7.24 -9.02
CA GLU A 19 -15.72 -7.97 -8.12
C GLU A 19 -16.02 -7.17 -6.84
N LEU A 20 -16.98 -7.64 -6.01
CA LEU A 20 -17.28 -7.11 -4.68
C LEU A 20 -16.11 -7.39 -3.72
N GLY A 21 -15.03 -6.63 -3.86
CA GLY A 21 -13.87 -6.70 -2.98
C GLY A 21 -14.23 -6.39 -1.52
N ARG A 22 -13.45 -6.92 -0.59
CA ARG A 22 -13.53 -6.60 0.85
C ARG A 22 -12.44 -5.59 1.18
N THR A 23 -12.83 -4.47 1.79
CA THR A 23 -11.90 -3.45 2.26
C THR A 23 -11.70 -3.61 3.75
N SER A 24 -10.45 -3.61 4.22
CA SER A 24 -10.15 -3.58 5.64
C SER A 24 -10.54 -2.23 6.24
N GLU A 25 -10.81 -2.19 7.53
CA GLU A 25 -10.85 -0.89 8.22
C GLU A 25 -9.48 -0.19 8.11
N PRO A 26 -9.44 1.15 8.04
CA PRO A 26 -8.20 1.90 8.08
C PRO A 26 -7.47 1.65 9.41
N GLN A 27 -6.21 1.27 9.33
CA GLN A 27 -5.38 1.02 10.51
C GLN A 27 -4.06 1.80 10.42
N LYS A 28 -3.56 2.26 11.56
CA LYS A 28 -2.30 3.00 11.64
C LYS A 28 -1.14 2.03 11.76
N TYR A 29 -0.14 2.20 10.91
CA TYR A 29 1.05 1.37 10.89
C TYR A 29 2.31 2.21 10.70
N SER A 30 3.38 1.81 11.39
CA SER A 30 4.74 2.20 11.04
C SER A 30 5.12 1.57 9.70
N VAL A 31 5.40 2.38 8.68
CA VAL A 31 5.91 1.90 7.38
C VAL A 31 7.19 2.60 6.99
N ALA A 32 8.04 1.90 6.25
CA ALA A 32 9.07 2.47 5.40
C ALA A 32 8.57 2.46 3.95
N MET A 33 8.59 3.61 3.30
CA MET A 33 8.22 3.78 1.90
C MET A 33 9.39 4.30 1.08
N GLN A 34 9.59 3.69 -0.08
CA GLN A 34 10.58 4.13 -1.06
C GLN A 34 9.91 4.38 -2.40
N ARG A 35 10.05 5.61 -2.90
CA ARG A 35 9.59 5.95 -4.25
C ARG A 35 10.61 5.50 -5.29
N MET A 36 10.19 4.66 -6.24
CA MET A 36 11.03 4.25 -7.35
C MET A 36 11.08 5.36 -8.41
N HIS A 37 12.30 5.66 -8.91
CA HIS A 37 12.61 6.85 -9.73
C HIS A 37 11.92 6.88 -11.10
N SER A 38 11.38 5.76 -11.60
CA SER A 38 10.89 5.69 -12.98
C SER A 38 9.38 5.61 -13.17
N CYS A 39 8.56 5.19 -12.19
CA CYS A 39 7.21 4.67 -12.54
C CYS A 39 6.13 4.75 -11.45
N TYR A 40 5.88 5.90 -10.82
CA TYR A 40 4.72 6.09 -9.89
C TYR A 40 4.51 4.94 -8.88
N SER A 41 5.61 4.30 -8.50
CA SER A 41 5.63 3.04 -7.78
C SER A 41 6.36 3.22 -6.47
N PHE A 42 5.78 2.62 -5.45
CA PHE A 42 6.25 2.70 -4.08
C PHE A 42 6.50 1.29 -3.57
N THR A 43 7.70 1.04 -3.06
CA THR A 43 7.89 -0.11 -2.17
C THR A 43 7.38 0.29 -0.81
N VAL A 44 6.45 -0.48 -0.26
CA VAL A 44 5.87 -0.27 1.05
C VAL A 44 6.29 -1.44 1.93
N VAL A 45 7.06 -1.15 2.98
CA VAL A 45 7.55 -2.11 3.96
C VAL A 45 6.93 -1.77 5.31
N PRO A 46 5.87 -2.46 5.72
CA PRO A 46 5.31 -2.25 7.05
C PRO A 46 6.23 -2.84 8.12
N LEU A 47 6.56 -2.04 9.13
CA LEU A 47 7.51 -2.40 10.18
C LEU A 47 6.86 -3.24 11.29
N GLU A 48 5.54 -3.10 11.46
CA GLU A 48 4.78 -3.75 12.54
C GLU A 48 3.59 -4.58 12.04
N ILE A 49 3.34 -4.64 10.72
CA ILE A 49 2.21 -5.45 10.23
C ILE A 49 2.47 -6.91 10.58
N GLY A 50 1.53 -7.48 11.33
CA GLY A 50 1.38 -8.91 11.44
C GLY A 50 1.29 -9.48 10.04
N VAL A 51 2.29 -10.27 9.67
CA VAL A 51 2.48 -10.98 8.40
C VAL A 51 1.18 -11.58 7.82
N ALA A 52 0.19 -11.85 8.66
CA ALA A 52 -1.16 -12.29 8.29
C ALA A 52 -1.91 -11.38 7.29
N LEU A 53 -1.79 -10.05 7.36
CA LEU A 53 -2.53 -9.13 6.47
C LEU A 53 -2.00 -9.17 5.03
N LEU A 54 -0.68 -9.27 4.84
CA LEU A 54 -0.07 -9.43 3.51
C LEU A 54 -0.20 -10.86 2.97
N LYS A 55 -0.44 -11.85 3.84
CA LYS A 55 -0.65 -13.26 3.47
C LYS A 55 -2.07 -13.55 2.98
N ALA A 56 -3.01 -12.61 3.11
CA ALA A 56 -4.37 -12.84 2.65
C ALA A 56 -4.38 -12.96 1.11
N PRO A 57 -4.80 -14.11 0.55
CA PRO A 57 -4.87 -14.27 -0.90
C PRO A 57 -5.81 -13.22 -1.49
N GLY A 58 -5.37 -12.58 -2.57
CA GLY A 58 -6.17 -11.61 -3.31
C GLY A 58 -6.04 -10.16 -2.86
N LEU A 59 -5.02 -9.76 -2.10
CA LEU A 59 -4.68 -8.34 -1.94
C LEU A 59 -4.44 -7.72 -3.32
N SER A 60 -5.28 -6.77 -3.72
CA SER A 60 -5.28 -6.20 -5.07
C SER A 60 -5.05 -4.70 -5.09
N ARG A 61 -5.49 -3.98 -4.05
CA ARG A 61 -5.33 -2.53 -3.94
C ARG A 61 -4.97 -2.11 -2.52
N ALA A 62 -4.28 -0.98 -2.42
CA ALA A 62 -3.98 -0.35 -1.14
C ALA A 62 -4.13 1.16 -1.27
N ARG A 63 -4.60 1.77 -0.19
CA ARG A 63 -4.63 3.21 0.00
C ARG A 63 -3.84 3.55 1.24
N ILE A 64 -2.89 4.45 1.10
CA ILE A 64 -1.97 4.89 2.15
C ILE A 64 -2.17 6.39 2.33
N ARG A 65 -2.46 6.81 3.56
CA ARG A 65 -2.55 8.21 3.94
C ARG A 65 -1.36 8.57 4.82
N LEU A 66 -0.54 9.49 4.31
CA LEU A 66 0.63 10.04 4.99
C LEU A 66 0.22 11.04 6.06
N THR A 67 1.14 11.32 7.00
CA THR A 67 0.93 12.27 8.09
C THR A 67 0.74 13.70 7.61
N ASP A 68 1.33 14.06 6.47
CA ASP A 68 1.16 15.36 5.81
C ASP A 68 -0.19 15.49 5.07
N GLY A 69 -1.03 14.45 5.11
CA GLY A 69 -2.33 14.41 4.46
C GLY A 69 -2.29 13.89 3.01
N THR A 70 -1.11 13.64 2.44
CA THR A 70 -0.97 13.04 1.11
C THR A 70 -1.60 11.64 1.09
N VAL A 71 -2.33 11.31 0.02
CA VAL A 71 -2.93 9.99 -0.19
C VAL A 71 -2.31 9.35 -1.42
N VAL A 72 -1.76 8.16 -1.24
CA VAL A 72 -1.22 7.30 -2.29
C VAL A 72 -2.15 6.10 -2.40
N GLU A 73 -2.84 5.97 -3.54
CA GLU A 73 -3.73 4.84 -3.81
C GLU A 73 -3.33 4.18 -5.12
N GLY A 74 -3.41 2.85 -5.16
CA GLY A 74 -3.01 2.11 -6.33
C GLY A 74 -3.24 0.61 -6.27
N SER A 75 -2.80 -0.03 -7.34
CA SER A 75 -2.77 -1.48 -7.46
C SER A 75 -1.57 -2.05 -6.71
N VAL A 76 -1.80 -3.12 -5.96
CA VAL A 76 -0.75 -3.85 -5.24
C VAL A 76 -0.13 -4.90 -6.17
N ARG A 77 1.19 -4.96 -6.21
CA ARG A 77 1.99 -5.95 -6.94
C ARG A 77 3.10 -6.49 -6.03
N ASN A 78 3.73 -7.59 -6.46
CA ASN A 78 4.93 -8.16 -5.82
C ASN A 78 4.80 -8.28 -4.29
N VAL A 79 3.68 -8.82 -3.81
CA VAL A 79 3.46 -9.04 -2.38
C VAL A 79 4.39 -10.16 -1.91
N GLN A 80 5.26 -9.84 -0.96
CA GLN A 80 6.10 -10.78 -0.24
C GLN A 80 5.82 -10.70 1.26
N HIS A 81 6.61 -11.43 2.06
CA HIS A 81 6.37 -11.65 3.48
C HIS A 81 6.15 -10.36 4.29
N ASN A 82 6.89 -9.29 3.96
CA ASN A 82 6.91 -8.03 4.70
C ASN A 82 6.92 -6.81 3.78
N TYR A 83 6.62 -6.96 2.49
CA TYR A 83 6.54 -5.82 1.58
C TYR A 83 5.55 -6.08 0.47
N PHE A 84 5.07 -4.98 -0.11
CA PHE A 84 4.40 -4.99 -1.40
C PHE A 84 4.79 -3.77 -2.21
N GLU A 85 4.64 -3.86 -3.52
CA GLU A 85 4.75 -2.71 -4.40
C GLU A 85 3.37 -2.12 -4.64
N LEU A 86 3.26 -0.81 -4.48
CA LEU A 86 2.08 -0.04 -4.80
C LEU A 86 2.34 0.72 -6.09
N VAL A 87 1.56 0.44 -7.13
CA VAL A 87 1.57 1.20 -8.38
C VAL A 87 0.40 2.18 -8.33
N GLU A 88 0.68 3.47 -8.16
CA GLU A 88 -0.36 4.50 -8.11
C GLU A 88 -1.23 4.45 -9.37
N ASP A 89 -2.54 4.65 -9.21
CA ASP A 89 -3.48 4.65 -10.35
C ASP A 89 -3.30 5.86 -11.30
N LYS A 90 -2.42 6.81 -10.92
CA LYS A 90 -2.33 8.20 -11.40
C LYS A 90 -3.56 9.04 -11.03
N ARG A 91 -3.33 10.27 -10.56
CA ARG A 91 -4.31 11.36 -10.74
C ARG A 91 -4.25 11.87 -12.19
N PRO A 92 -5.36 12.41 -12.73
CA PRO A 92 -5.44 12.88 -14.11
C PRO A 92 -4.43 14.00 -14.39
N ALA A 93 -4.15 14.19 -15.68
CA ALA A 93 -3.31 15.25 -16.25
C ALA A 93 -3.62 16.65 -15.70
#